data_AF-A0A858BQY4-F1
#
_entry.id   AF-A0A858BQY4-F1
#
_cell.length_a   1.000
_cell.length_b   1.000
_cell.length_c   1.000
_cell.angle_alpha   90.00
_cell.angle_beta   90.00
_cell.angle_gamma   90.00
#
_symmetry.space_group_name_H-M   'P 1'
#
loop_
_entity.id
_entity.type
_entity.pdbx_description
1 polymer ?
#
loop_
_entity_poly.entity_id
_entity_poly.type
_entity_poly.pdbx_seq_one_letter_code
_entity_poly.pdbx_strand_id
1 'polypeptide(L)'
;MIVQQTLIKYPQASFDLMTPVGFVFLTPEAAKELLSGKSVTGHPGVSECARLVTADELLNQEVISSDYSNNVWHILSDFPQMEQDSAPPEQGVKLC
;
A
#
# COMPACT_ATOMS: atom_id res chain seq x y z
N MET A 1 8.75 -3.17 -5.35
CA MET A 1 8.15 -2.08 -6.17
C MET A 1 7.14 -1.38 -5.30
N ILE A 2 7.15 -0.05 -5.20
CA ILE A 2 6.20 0.68 -4.33
C ILE A 2 4.95 1.10 -5.09
N VAL A 3 3.86 1.35 -4.36
CA VAL A 3 2.56 1.76 -4.88
C VAL A 3 2.68 2.99 -5.80
N GLN A 4 3.46 4.00 -5.40
CA GLN A 4 3.72 5.19 -6.22
C GLN A 4 4.19 4.86 -7.64
N GLN A 5 5.12 3.92 -7.77
CA GLN A 5 5.69 3.55 -9.06
C GLN A 5 4.64 2.91 -9.97
N THR A 6 3.72 2.13 -9.39
CA THR A 6 2.63 1.46 -10.11
C THR A 6 1.61 2.47 -10.64
N LEU A 7 1.25 3.46 -9.82
CA LEU A 7 0.36 4.57 -10.21
C LEU A 7 0.93 5.36 -11.39
N ILE A 8 2.24 5.68 -11.34
CA ILE A 8 2.94 6.38 -12.43
C ILE A 8 3.01 5.53 -13.69
N LYS A 9 3.18 4.21 -13.55
CA LYS A 9 3.27 3.28 -14.68
C LYS A 9 1.93 3.14 -15.44
N TYR A 10 0.80 3.24 -14.73
CA TYR A 10 -0.54 3.08 -15.31
C TYR A 10 -1.46 4.27 -14.99
N PRO A 11 -1.20 5.48 -15.51
CA PRO A 11 -1.84 6.73 -15.07
C PRO A 11 -3.32 6.88 -15.47
N GLN A 12 -3.84 5.98 -16.29
CA GLN A 12 -5.24 5.95 -16.75
C GLN A 12 -6.00 4.73 -16.21
N ALA A 13 -5.36 3.89 -15.41
CA ALA A 13 -5.99 2.72 -14.84
C ALA A 13 -6.68 3.04 -13.51
N SER A 14 -7.68 2.23 -13.18
CA SER A 14 -8.25 2.17 -11.85
C SER A 14 -7.52 1.11 -11.03
N PHE A 15 -7.40 1.34 -9.73
CA PHE A 15 -6.70 0.46 -8.80
C PHE A 15 -7.59 0.11 -7.63
N ASP A 16 -7.56 -1.16 -7.25
CA ASP A 16 -8.17 -1.69 -6.04
C ASP A 16 -7.02 -2.20 -5.15
N LEU A 17 -6.71 -1.45 -4.09
CA LEU A 17 -5.61 -1.76 -3.20
C LEU A 17 -6.14 -2.41 -1.93
N MET A 18 -5.67 -3.63 -1.65
CA MET A 18 -5.74 -4.21 -0.33
C MET A 18 -4.48 -3.77 0.42
N THR A 19 -4.67 -2.89 1.40
CA THR A 19 -3.62 -2.29 2.23
C THR A 19 -3.74 -2.81 3.66
N PRO A 20 -2.69 -2.69 4.51
CA PRO A 20 -2.78 -3.08 5.92
C PRO A 20 -3.86 -2.31 6.69
N VAL A 21 -4.20 -1.11 6.23
CA VAL A 21 -5.21 -0.23 6.85
C VAL A 21 -6.62 -0.44 6.27
N GLY A 22 -6.78 -1.31 5.27
CA GLY A 22 -8.06 -1.63 4.64
C GLY A 22 -8.02 -1.57 3.11
N PHE A 23 -9.20 -1.49 2.49
CA PHE A 23 -9.32 -1.40 1.04
C PHE A 23 -9.31 0.07 0.59
N VAL A 24 -8.57 0.37 -0.47
CA VAL A 24 -8.55 1.68 -1.09
C VAL A 24 -8.82 1.51 -2.57
N PHE A 25 -9.91 2.09 -3.04
CA PHE A 25 -10.21 2.15 -4.48
C PHE A 25 -9.78 3.50 -5.03
N LEU A 26 -8.93 3.49 -6.06
CA LEU A 26 -8.44 4.67 -6.74
C LEU A 26 -8.95 4.68 -8.19
N THR A 27 -9.70 5.71 -8.52
CA THR A 27 -9.92 6.11 -9.92
C THR A 27 -8.64 6.75 -10.47
N PRO A 28 -8.47 6.84 -11.80
CA PRO A 28 -7.32 7.54 -12.39
C PRO A 28 -7.19 9.00 -11.94
N GLU A 29 -8.31 9.66 -11.62
CA GLU A 29 -8.30 11.01 -11.04
C GLU A 29 -7.81 11.00 -9.60
N ALA A 30 -8.34 10.11 -8.75
CA ALA A 30 -7.88 9.97 -7.37
C ALA A 30 -6.40 9.58 -7.27
N ALA A 31 -5.93 8.73 -8.18
CA ALA A 31 -4.51 8.36 -8.30
C ALA A 31 -3.62 9.59 -8.57
N LYS A 32 -4.03 10.51 -9.44
CA LYS A 32 -3.30 11.76 -9.71
C LYS A 32 -3.30 12.69 -8.52
N GLU A 33 -4.43 12.81 -7.85
CA GLU A 33 -4.58 13.64 -6.64
C GLU A 33 -3.67 13.11 -5.52
N LEU A 34 -3.66 11.79 -5.31
CA LEU A 34 -2.77 11.10 -4.36
C LEU A 34 -1.30 11.37 -4.69
N LEU A 35 -0.89 11.21 -5.96
CA LEU A 35 0.47 11.52 -6.42
C LEU A 35 0.85 13.01 -6.24
N SER A 36 -0.15 13.91 -6.18
CA SER A 36 0.04 15.33 -5.87
C SER A 36 0.09 15.62 -4.36
N GLY A 37 0.02 14.60 -3.50
CA GLY A 37 0.10 14.71 -2.05
C GLY A 37 -1.26 14.80 -1.33
N LYS A 38 -2.38 14.65 -2.03
CA LYS A 38 -3.71 14.68 -1.40
C LYS A 38 -4.05 13.33 -0.76
N SER A 39 -4.84 13.36 0.30
CA SER A 39 -5.35 12.16 0.95
C SER A 39 -6.54 11.58 0.19
N VAL A 40 -6.73 10.26 0.34
CA VAL A 40 -7.83 9.49 -0.25
C VAL A 40 -8.61 8.79 0.84
N THR A 41 -9.84 8.38 0.54
CA THR A 41 -10.66 7.63 1.48
C THR A 41 -10.39 6.13 1.34
N GLY A 42 -9.97 5.50 2.44
CA GLY A 42 -9.90 4.05 2.58
C GLY A 42 -11.14 3.51 3.31
N HIS A 43 -11.60 2.34 2.90
CA HIS A 43 -12.75 1.63 3.46
C HIS A 43 -12.34 0.26 4.01
N PRO A 44 -12.61 -0.05 5.29
CA PRO A 44 -12.36 -1.38 5.84
C PRO A 44 -13.43 -2.42 5.43
N GLY A 45 -14.22 -2.17 4.38
CA GLY A 45 -15.35 -3.01 3.96
C GLY A 45 -16.70 -2.66 4.59
N VAL A 46 -16.73 -1.70 5.52
CA VAL A 46 -17.95 -1.08 6.06
C VAL A 46 -17.92 0.43 5.80
N SER A 47 -18.93 0.96 5.11
CA SER A 47 -18.96 2.37 4.66
C SER A 47 -18.92 3.38 5.82
N GLU A 48 -19.36 2.98 7.02
CA GLU A 48 -19.41 3.84 8.21
C GLU A 48 -18.04 4.03 8.89
N CYS A 49 -17.03 3.23 8.55
CA CYS A 49 -15.68 3.34 9.11
C CYS A 49 -14.65 3.82 8.09
N ALA A 50 -15.09 4.60 7.10
CA ALA A 50 -14.21 5.25 6.15
C ALA A 50 -13.16 6.11 6.88
N ARG A 51 -11.89 5.93 6.53
CA ARG A 51 -10.76 6.69 7.09
C ARG A 51 -10.00 7.38 5.98
N LEU A 52 -9.51 8.58 6.26
CA LEU A 52 -8.55 9.25 5.38
C LEU A 52 -7.20 8.55 5.45
N VAL A 53 -6.72 8.08 4.30
CA VAL A 53 -5.39 7.54 4.09
C VAL A 53 -4.56 8.63 3.43
N THR A 54 -3.41 8.96 4.03
CA THR A 54 -2.54 10.01 3.50
C THR A 54 -1.77 9.52 2.27
N ALA A 55 -1.36 10.46 1.41
CA ALA A 55 -0.52 10.13 0.26
C ALA A 55 0.78 9.47 0.69
N ASP A 56 1.44 9.98 1.73
CA ASP A 56 2.67 9.43 2.25
C ASP A 56 2.49 7.98 2.72
N GLU A 57 1.43 7.69 3.50
CA GLU A 57 1.16 6.33 3.95
C GLU A 57 0.95 5.36 2.78
N LEU A 58 0.13 5.73 1.80
CA LEU A 58 -0.24 4.81 0.72
C LEU A 58 0.85 4.67 -0.36
N LEU A 59 1.52 5.77 -0.72
CA LEU A 59 2.49 5.79 -1.82
C LEU A 59 3.79 5.05 -1.48
N ASN A 60 4.19 5.08 -0.20
CA ASN A 60 5.39 4.41 0.30
C ASN A 60 5.20 2.90 0.55
N GLN A 61 3.97 2.39 0.48
CA GLN A 61 3.72 0.96 0.64
C GLN A 61 4.36 0.13 -0.48
N GLU A 62 4.79 -1.08 -0.12
CA GLU A 62 5.35 -2.03 -1.06
C GLU A 62 4.24 -2.88 -1.70
N VAL A 63 4.32 -3.04 -3.01
CA VAL A 63 3.44 -3.94 -3.76
C VAL A 63 3.95 -5.37 -3.60
N ILE A 64 3.14 -6.19 -2.93
CA ILE A 64 3.39 -7.62 -2.70
C ILE A 64 2.94 -8.44 -3.90
N SER A 65 1.77 -8.10 -4.45
CA SER A 65 1.23 -8.75 -5.65
C SER A 65 0.35 -7.79 -6.42
N SER A 66 0.26 -7.99 -7.73
CA SER A 66 -0.59 -7.21 -8.62
C SER A 66 -1.20 -8.11 -9.68
N ASP A 67 -2.52 -8.06 -9.82
CA ASP A 67 -3.27 -8.73 -10.88
C ASP A 67 -4.09 -7.70 -11.67
N TYR A 68 -4.29 -7.95 -12.96
CA TYR A 68 -5.15 -7.10 -13.79
C TYR A 68 -6.36 -7.89 -14.27
N SER A 69 -7.53 -7.53 -13.75
CA SER A 69 -8.79 -8.21 -14.01
C SER A 69 -9.94 -7.20 -14.01
N ASN A 70 -10.99 -7.46 -14.80
CA ASN A 70 -12.19 -6.62 -14.86
C ASN A 70 -11.90 -5.11 -15.05
N ASN A 71 -10.92 -4.78 -15.89
CA ASN A 71 -10.46 -3.41 -16.18
C ASN A 71 -9.85 -2.65 -14.99
N VAL A 72 -9.48 -3.34 -13.91
CA VAL A 72 -8.90 -2.76 -12.68
C VAL A 72 -7.62 -3.52 -12.30
N TRP A 73 -6.64 -2.80 -11.75
CA TRP A 73 -5.48 -3.41 -11.11
C TRP A 73 -5.79 -3.74 -9.65
N HIS A 74 -5.80 -5.02 -9.30
CA HIS A 74 -5.91 -5.49 -7.93
C HIS A 74 -4.51 -5.60 -7.33
N ILE A 75 -4.22 -4.76 -6.35
CA ILE A 75 -2.89 -4.64 -5.74
C ILE A 75 -2.99 -5.07 -4.28
N LEU A 76 -2.22 -6.08 -3.90
CA LEU A 76 -1.94 -6.35 -2.50
C LEU A 76 -0.67 -5.59 -2.14
N SER A 77 -0.76 -4.75 -1.11
CA SER A 77 0.36 -3.95 -0.63
C SER A 77 0.50 -4.04 0.89
N ASP A 78 1.73 -3.89 1.37
CA ASP A 78 2.05 -3.91 2.79
C ASP A 78 2.93 -2.70 3.16
N PHE A 79 3.13 -2.49 4.46
CA PHE A 79 4.07 -1.48 4.92
C PHE A 79 5.46 -1.81 4.37
N PRO A 80 6.30 -0.79 4.07
CA PRO A 80 7.66 -1.05 3.68
C PRO A 80 8.31 -1.92 4.75
N GLN A 81 8.90 -3.05 4.35
CA GLN A 81 9.70 -3.85 5.24
C GLN A 81 10.85 -2.96 5.69
N MET A 82 10.76 -2.45 6.92
CA MET A 82 11.91 -1.88 7.60
C MET A 82 12.94 -2.98 7.55
N GLU A 83 14.03 -2.79 6.79
CA GLU A 83 15.17 -3.69 6.79
C GLU A 83 15.47 -3.98 8.25
N GLN A 84 15.15 -5.21 8.66
CA GLN A 84 15.36 -5.66 10.01
C GLN A 84 16.87 -5.73 10.12
N ASP A 85 17.47 -4.62 10.55
CA ASP A 85 18.87 -4.56 10.92
C ASP A 85 19.09 -5.75 11.82
N SER A 86 19.99 -6.59 11.37
CA SER A 86 20.22 -7.92 11.91
C SER A 86 20.49 -7.77 13.39
N ALA A 87 19.52 -8.12 14.25
CA ALA A 87 19.81 -8.23 15.67
C ALA A 87 20.98 -9.22 15.78
N PRO A 88 22.13 -8.83 16.37
CA PRO A 88 23.28 -9.73 16.46
C PRO A 88 22.85 -10.99 17.21
N PRO A 89 23.32 -12.19 16.79
CA PRO A 89 22.90 -13.44 17.43
C PRO A 89 23.21 -13.36 18.91
N GLU A 90 22.13 -13.39 19.70
CA GLU A 90 22.15 -13.45 21.15
C GLU A 90 23.06 -14.60 21.59
N GLN A 91 24.13 -14.20 22.29
CA GLN A 91 25.21 -15.05 22.72
C GLN A 91 24.68 -16.26 23.50
N GLY A 92 25.08 -17.45 23.06
CA GLY A 92 24.74 -18.72 23.69
C GLY A 92 24.99 -18.71 25.19
N VAL A 93 23.92 -18.88 25.97
CA VAL A 93 24.02 -19.19 27.39
C VAL A 93 24.55 -20.61 27.51
N LYS A 94 25.81 -20.73 27.93
CA LYS A 94 26.45 -22.00 28.28
C LYS A 94 25.85 -22.45 29.62
N LEU A 95 24.98 -23.46 29.62
CA LEU A 95 24.54 -24.12 30.85
C LEU A 95 25.74 -24.90 31.41
N CYS A 96 26.12 -24.59 32.64
CA CYS A 96 27.14 -25.30 33.43
C CYS A 96 26.68 -26.70 33.83
#